data_AF-A0AAV3X5F6-F1
#
_entry.id   AF-A0AAV3X5F6-F1
#
_cell.length_a   1.000
_cell.length_b   1.000
_cell.length_c   1.000
_cell.angle_alpha   90.00
_cell.angle_beta   90.00
_cell.angle_gamma   90.00
#
_symmetry.space_group_name_H-M   'P 1'
#
loop_
_entity.id
_entity.type
_entity.pdbx_description
1 polymer ?
#
loop_
_entity_poly.entity_id
_entity_poly.type
_entity_poly.pdbx_seq_one_letter_code
_entity_poly.pdbx_strand_id
1 'polypeptide(L)' 'MIDDPEKEPYRWDEPIVADSPKQAQKDCQKRADRYGVELESVTEPRKIEARPQVYRCNYKEKQ' A
#
# COMPACT_ATOMS: atom_id res chain seq x y z
N MET A 1 -2.23 -3.69 -36.84
CA MET A 1 -1.35 -3.47 -35.67
C MET A 1 -2.24 -3.75 -34.48
N ILE A 2 -1.89 -4.71 -33.63
CA ILE A 2 -2.70 -5.05 -32.46
C ILE A 2 -2.46 -3.92 -31.47
N ASP A 3 -3.51 -3.14 -31.18
CA ASP A 3 -3.53 -2.19 -30.07
C ASP A 3 -3.15 -2.96 -28.81
N ASP A 4 -2.02 -2.59 -28.20
CA ASP A 4 -1.54 -3.15 -26.94
C ASP A 4 -2.64 -2.83 -25.90
N PRO A 5 -3.39 -3.83 -25.41
CA PRO A 5 -4.49 -3.57 -24.50
C PRO A 5 -3.91 -2.86 -23.27
N GLU A 6 -4.50 -1.71 -22.94
CA GLU A 6 -4.17 -0.87 -21.80
C GLU A 6 -3.72 -1.74 -20.62
N LYS A 7 -2.42 -1.72 -20.31
CA LYS A 7 -1.90 -2.47 -19.16
C LYS A 7 -2.64 -1.98 -17.94
N GLU A 8 -3.43 -2.85 -17.33
CA GLU A 8 -4.03 -2.56 -16.03
C GLU A 8 -2.89 -2.18 -15.07
N PRO A 9 -3.01 -1.09 -14.30
CA PRO A 9 -1.96 -0.67 -13.39
C PRO A 9 -1.65 -1.82 -12.43
N TYR A 10 -0.37 -2.22 -12.38
CA TYR A 10 0.04 -3.34 -11.54
C TYR A 10 -0.28 -3.03 -10.09
N ARG A 11 -1.05 -3.91 -9.43
CA ARG A 11 -1.41 -3.81 -8.01
C ARG A 11 -0.66 -4.84 -7.21
N TRP A 12 -0.12 -4.43 -6.06
CA TRP A 12 0.53 -5.34 -5.13
C TRP A 12 0.38 -4.87 -3.68
N ASP A 13 0.49 -5.81 -2.74
CA ASP A 13 0.50 -5.51 -1.31
C ASP A 13 1.90 -5.68 -0.70
N GLU A 14 2.26 -4.80 0.24
CA GLU A 14 3.44 -4.96 1.09
C GLU A 14 3.08 -4.91 2.58
N PRO A 15 3.63 -5.81 3.40
CA PRO A 15 3.46 -5.77 4.84
C PRO A 15 4.36 -4.69 5.47
N ILE A 16 3.82 -3.98 6.45
CA ILE A 16 4.54 -3.04 7.31
C ILE A 16 4.20 -3.27 8.77
N VAL A 17 5.16 -3.07 9.66
CA VAL A 17 4.93 -3.12 11.11
C VAL A 17 4.74 -1.70 11.61
N ALA A 18 3.61 -1.43 12.26
CA ALA A 18 3.30 -0.14 12.85
C ALA A 18 2.52 -0.30 14.16
N ASP A 19 2.68 0.65 15.08
CA ASP A 19 1.99 0.65 16.38
C ASP A 19 0.58 1.24 16.31
N SER A 20 0.22 1.86 15.18
CA SER A 20 -1.06 2.54 15.00
C SER A 20 -1.44 2.67 13.53
N PRO A 21 -2.73 2.74 13.20
CA PRO A 21 -3.20 2.88 11.81
C PRO A 21 -2.71 4.19 11.17
N LYS A 22 -2.64 5.28 11.95
CA LYS A 22 -2.12 6.56 11.49
C LYS A 22 -0.62 6.51 11.12
N GLN A 23 0.16 5.74 11.89
CA GLN A 23 1.57 5.51 11.57
C GLN A 23 1.69 4.64 10.33
N ALA A 24 0.94 3.54 10.28
CA ALA A 24 0.88 2.65 9.12
C ALA A 24 0.58 3.43 7.83
N GLN A 25 -0.45 4.28 7.84
CA GLN A 25 -0.83 5.10 6.69
C GLN A 25 0.29 6.05 6.27
N LYS A 26 0.96 6.70 7.22
CA LYS A 26 2.08 7.62 6.93
C LYS A 26 3.27 6.88 6.32
N ASP A 27 3.60 5.70 6.83
CA ASP A 27 4.68 4.86 6.32
C ASP A 27 4.36 4.28 4.95
N CYS A 28 3.13 3.77 4.76
CA CYS A 28 2.64 3.32 3.46
C CYS A 28 2.73 4.46 2.42
N GLN A 29 2.29 5.66 2.76
CA GLN A 29 2.30 6.82 1.86
C GLN A 29 3.73 7.24 1.49
N LYS A 30 4.67 7.22 2.44
CA LYS A 30 6.09 7.50 2.17
C LYS A 30 6.71 6.47 1.23
N ARG A 31 6.41 5.18 1.41
CA ARG A 31 6.86 4.13 0.50
C ARG A 31 6.28 4.32 -0.89
N ALA A 32 4.99 4.65 -0.97
CA ALA A 32 4.34 4.94 -2.24
C ALA A 32 5.06 6.06 -3.00
N ASP A 33 5.35 7.18 -2.32
CA ASP A 33 6.10 8.29 -2.87
C ASP A 33 7.52 7.89 -3.31
N ARG A 34 8.22 7.10 -2.48
CA ARG A 34 9.58 6.60 -2.77
C ARG A 34 9.63 5.67 -3.98
N TYR A 35 8.63 4.82 -4.16
CA TYR A 35 8.54 3.90 -5.30
C TYR A 35 7.94 4.58 -6.54
N GLY A 36 7.41 5.79 -6.43
CA GLY A 36 6.70 6.46 -7.51
C GLY A 36 5.33 5.85 -7.81
N VAL A 37 4.70 5.22 -6.83
CA VAL A 37 3.43 4.50 -6.95
C VAL A 37 2.33 5.21 -6.16
N GLU A 38 1.08 4.83 -6.37
CA GLU A 38 -0.06 5.36 -5.61
C GLU A 38 -0.46 4.37 -4.51
N LEU A 39 -0.66 4.89 -3.30
CA LEU A 39 -1.23 4.11 -2.20
C LEU A 39 -2.74 3.98 -2.44
N GLU A 40 -3.19 2.78 -2.79
CA GLU A 40 -4.61 2.50 -3.01
C GLU A 40 -5.37 2.41 -1.69
N SER A 41 -4.86 1.62 -0.73
CA SER A 41 -5.51 1.41 0.57
C SER A 41 -4.56 0.75 1.57
N VAL A 42 -4.80 0.95 2.87
CA VAL A 42 -4.08 0.24 3.94
C VAL A 42 -5.03 -0.73 4.61
N THR A 43 -4.74 -2.03 4.49
CA THR A 43 -5.49 -3.08 5.17
C THR A 43 -5.00 -3.23 6.60
N GLU A 44 -5.92 -3.07 7.54
CA GLU A 44 -5.66 -3.17 8.97
C GLU A 44 -5.64 -4.64 9.44
N PRO A 45 -4.85 -4.98 10.48
CA PRO A 45 -4.90 -6.29 11.11
C PRO A 45 -6.27 -6.53 11.75
N ARG A 46 -6.65 -7.82 11.86
CA ARG A 46 -7.98 -8.23 12.40
C ARG A 46 -8.30 -7.68 13.79
N LYS A 47 -7.29 -7.36 14.61
CA LYS A 47 -7.44 -6.72 15.91
C LYS A 47 -6.48 -5.54 15.96
N ILE A 48 -6.90 -4.40 16.48
CA ILE A 48 -6.02 -3.26 16.74
C ILE A 48 -5.67 -3.30 18.22
N GLU A 49 -4.43 -3.65 18.53
CA GLU A 49 -3.87 -3.70 19.88
C GLU A 49 -2.79 -2.63 20.03
N ALA A 50 -2.51 -2.20 21.26
CA ALA A 50 -1.46 -1.21 21.57
C ALA A 50 -0.05 -1.84 21.51
N ARG A 51 0.25 -2.55 20.41
CA ARG A 51 1.53 -3.17 20.11
C ARG A 51 1.80 -3.06 18.61
N PRO A 52 3.06 -3.21 18.15
CA PRO A 52 3.35 -3.23 16.74
C PRO A 52 2.60 -4.38 16.06
N GLN A 53 1.87 -4.06 14.98
CA GLN A 53 1.12 -5.04 14.20
C GLN A 53 1.41 -4.89 12.72
N VAL A 54 1.16 -5.98 11.98
CA VAL A 54 1.37 -6.01 10.54
C VAL A 54 0.15 -5.42 9.84
N TYR A 55 0.34 -4.25 9.26
CA TYR A 55 -0.58 -3.63 8.31
C TYR A 55 -0.14 -4.00 6.89
N ARG A 56 -1.07 -4.02 5.95
CA ARG A 56 -0.76 -4.25 4.53
C ARG A 56 -1.03 -2.99 3.73
N CYS A 57 0.00 -2.46 3.10
CA CYS A 57 -0.13 -1.35 2.17
C CYS A 57 -0.45 -1.91 0.79
N ASN A 58 -1.58 -1.53 0.20
CA ASN A 58 -1.92 -1.88 -1.17
C ASN A 58 -1.50 -0.73 -2.08
N TYR A 59 -0.62 -1.01 -3.02
CA TYR A 59 -0.10 -0.05 -3.98
C TYR A 59 -0.61 -0.35 -5.38
N LYS A 60 -0.63 0.68 -6.21
CA LYS A 60 -0.86 0.56 -7.65
C LYS A 60 0.08 1.51 -8.41
N GLU A 61 0.41 1.18 -9.64
CA GLU A 61 1.19 2.10 -10.50
C GLU A 61 0.46 3.44 -10.67
N LYS A 62 1.22 4.55 -10.65
CA LYS A 62 0.72 5.87 -11.05
C LYS A 62 0.60 5.88 -12.58
N GLN A 63 -0.61 6.04 -13.09
CA GLN A 63 -0.85 6.31 -14.51
C GLN A 63 -0.59 7.79 -14.83
#